data_AF-A0A9R0DI27-F1
#
_entry.id   AF-A0A9R0DI27-F1
#
_cell.length_a   1.000
_cell.length_b   1.000
_cell.length_c   1.000
_cell.angle_alpha   90.00
_cell.angle_beta   90.00
_cell.angle_gamma   90.00
#
_symmetry.space_group_name_H-M   'P 1'
#
loop_
_entity.id
_entity.type
_entity.pdbx_description
1 polymer ?
#
loop_
_entity_poly.entity_id
_entity_poly.type
_entity_poly.pdbx_seq_one_letter_code
_entity_poly.pdbx_strand_id
1 'polypeptide(L)'
;MARMIYKPCSDKPKPHLIIKPTAEDLKDMETNFRVLPLFEKSSYEKARIKTLSMDLNEKLKCCWTKYKQNLEMRDHEPFRFPDVRDFHYRKYLVEYFPSERKFKFDNRMKMKAGPGVDYRGQMPIPHELLMVRGDTKSKQDRIKQRREKNEKRKVVEKKKVK
;
A
#
# COMPACT_ATOMS: atom_id res chain seq x y z
N MET A 1 -3.75 -12.18 22.06
CA MET A 1 -4.12 -10.74 22.15
C MET A 1 -2.85 -9.93 21.95
N ALA A 2 -2.76 -9.08 20.93
CA ALA A 2 -1.53 -8.31 20.68
C ALA A 2 -1.28 -7.36 21.87
N ARG A 3 -0.19 -7.60 22.62
CA ARG A 3 0.21 -6.73 23.72
C ARG A 3 0.46 -5.34 23.15
N MET A 4 -0.30 -4.37 23.61
CA MET A 4 -0.23 -2.99 23.12
C MET A 4 0.95 -2.28 23.80
N ILE A 5 2.16 -2.73 23.48
CA ILE A 5 3.43 -2.20 23.99
C ILE A 5 3.56 -0.69 23.69
N TYR A 6 2.86 -0.19 22.67
CA TYR A 6 2.90 1.21 22.22
C TYR A 6 1.79 2.13 22.73
N LYS A 7 0.79 1.63 23.48
CA LYS A 7 -0.25 2.49 24.06
C LYS A 7 0.18 3.45 25.19
N PRO A 8 1.27 3.25 25.94
CA PRO A 8 1.50 4.04 27.16
C PRO A 8 2.21 5.39 26.89
N CYS A 9 2.20 5.90 25.66
CA CYS A 9 2.68 7.24 25.30
C CYS A 9 1.55 8.05 24.61
N SER A 10 0.29 7.71 24.87
CA SER A 10 -0.89 8.43 24.39
C SER A 10 -0.91 9.88 24.86
N ASP A 11 -0.46 10.10 26.09
CA ASP A 11 -0.67 11.34 26.85
C ASP A 11 0.25 12.48 26.37
N LYS A 12 1.30 12.13 25.63
CA LYS A 12 2.22 13.10 25.05
C LYS A 12 1.68 13.60 23.71
N PRO A 13 1.49 14.93 23.53
CA PRO A 13 1.03 15.47 22.27
C PRO A 13 2.12 15.31 21.20
N LYS A 14 1.69 15.21 19.94
CA LYS A 14 2.61 15.33 18.81
C LYS A 14 2.89 16.82 18.59
N PRO A 15 4.16 17.22 18.36
CA PRO A 15 4.45 18.61 18.01
C PRO A 15 3.75 18.99 16.71
N HIS A 16 3.32 20.25 16.62
CA HIS A 16 2.74 20.79 15.40
C HIS A 16 3.85 21.13 14.39
N LEU A 17 3.54 20.99 13.10
CA LEU A 17 4.49 21.30 12.04
C LEU A 17 4.61 22.83 11.89
N ILE A 18 5.80 23.38 12.15
CA ILE A 18 6.11 24.80 11.96
C ILE A 18 6.91 24.95 10.67
N ILE A 19 6.28 25.49 9.61
CA ILE A 19 6.90 25.65 8.26
C ILE A 19 7.68 26.98 8.17
N LYS A 20 8.07 27.59 9.29
CA LYS A 20 8.88 28.81 9.28
C LYS A 20 10.36 28.40 9.30
N PRO A 21 11.11 28.58 8.19
CA PRO A 21 12.53 28.23 8.17
C PRO A 21 13.33 29.18 9.06
N THR A 22 14.27 28.63 9.82
CA THR A 22 15.26 29.39 10.58
C THR A 22 16.31 30.00 9.62
N ALA A 23 17.04 31.04 10.04
CA ALA A 23 18.11 31.64 9.23
C ALA A 23 19.17 30.61 8.76
N GLU A 24 19.47 29.61 9.58
CA GLU A 24 20.34 28.49 9.22
C GLU A 24 19.73 27.61 8.12
N ASP A 25 18.41 27.33 8.22
CA ASP A 25 17.71 26.53 7.21
C ASP A 25 17.72 27.21 5.84
N LEU A 26 17.63 28.55 5.83
CA LEU A 26 17.68 29.36 4.61
C LEU A 26 19.07 29.27 3.96
N LYS A 27 20.15 29.47 4.72
CA LYS A 27 21.53 29.30 4.22
C LYS A 27 21.74 27.91 3.63
N ASP A 28 21.26 26.87 4.30
CA ASP A 28 21.36 25.51 3.80
C ASP A 28 20.46 25.24 2.58
N MET A 29 19.34 25.96 2.42
CA MET A 29 18.53 25.87 1.19
C MET A 29 19.23 26.58 0.04
N GLU A 30 19.88 27.71 0.33
CA GLU A 30 20.67 28.48 -0.61
C GLU A 30 21.88 27.68 -1.12
N THR A 31 22.63 27.00 -0.25
CA THR A 31 23.77 26.20 -0.73
C THR A 31 23.36 25.04 -1.65
N ASN A 32 22.11 24.58 -1.57
CA ASN A 32 21.58 23.45 -2.34
C ASN A 32 20.82 23.86 -3.62
N PHE A 33 21.00 25.10 -4.13
CA PHE A 33 20.31 25.73 -5.28
C PHE A 33 20.32 24.98 -6.64
N ARG A 34 20.69 23.69 -6.72
CA ARG A 34 20.72 22.94 -7.98
C ARG A 34 19.36 22.77 -8.68
N VAL A 35 18.21 23.00 -8.03
CA VAL A 35 16.90 22.88 -8.68
C VAL A 35 15.90 23.91 -8.11
N LEU A 36 15.64 24.97 -8.89
CA LEU A 36 14.86 26.17 -8.52
C LEU A 36 13.31 26.09 -8.51
N PRO A 37 12.58 24.96 -8.60
CA PRO A 37 11.12 24.99 -8.49
C PRO A 37 10.54 24.54 -7.14
N LEU A 38 11.28 24.35 -6.05
CA LEU A 38 10.71 23.70 -4.87
C LEU A 38 11.19 24.21 -3.50
N PHE A 39 11.39 25.53 -3.32
CA PHE A 39 11.66 26.12 -1.99
C PHE A 39 10.61 25.73 -0.94
N GLU A 40 9.33 25.66 -1.34
CA GLU A 40 8.25 25.18 -0.48
C GLU A 40 8.42 23.71 -0.08
N LYS A 41 8.92 22.86 -0.97
CA LYS A 41 9.21 21.46 -0.66
C LYS A 41 10.37 21.37 0.31
N SER A 42 11.47 22.08 0.06
CA SER A 42 12.65 22.03 0.94
C SER A 42 12.35 22.59 2.33
N SER A 43 11.58 23.67 2.41
CA SER A 43 11.12 24.22 3.69
C SER A 43 10.18 23.27 4.41
N TYR A 44 9.24 22.65 3.69
CA TYR A 44 8.37 21.62 4.25
C TYR A 44 9.14 20.39 4.74
N GLU A 45 10.08 19.88 3.97
CA GLU A 45 10.92 18.72 4.32
C GLU A 45 11.76 18.99 5.56
N LYS A 46 12.44 20.15 5.64
CA LYS A 46 13.24 20.52 6.82
C LYS A 46 12.37 20.68 8.06
N ALA A 47 11.25 21.39 7.96
CA ALA A 47 10.30 21.53 9.05
C ALA A 47 9.80 20.16 9.54
N ARG A 48 9.51 19.26 8.61
CA ARG A 48 9.05 17.90 8.89
C ARG A 48 10.13 17.07 9.58
N ILE A 49 11.38 17.09 9.10
CA ILE A 49 12.50 16.39 9.73
C ILE A 49 12.68 16.85 11.18
N LYS A 50 12.65 18.17 11.42
CA LYS A 50 12.75 18.73 12.78
C LYS A 50 11.61 18.25 13.66
N THR A 51 10.36 18.35 13.21
CA THR A 51 9.19 17.95 14.01
C THR A 51 9.09 16.45 14.25
N LEU A 52 9.67 15.63 13.37
CA LEU A 52 9.75 14.18 13.50
C LEU A 52 11.07 13.71 14.14
N SER A 53 11.95 14.62 14.56
CA SER A 53 13.16 14.26 15.28
C SER A 53 12.85 13.86 16.73
N MET A 54 13.77 13.11 17.34
CA MET A 54 13.65 12.73 18.76
C MET A 54 13.84 13.93 19.70
N ASP A 55 14.34 15.06 19.20
CA ASP A 55 14.63 16.25 20.01
C ASP A 55 13.35 17.01 20.35
N LEU A 56 12.50 17.24 19.34
CA LEU A 56 11.23 17.97 19.51
C LEU A 56 10.04 17.06 19.81
N ASN A 57 10.09 15.79 19.39
CA ASN A 57 8.95 14.88 19.51
C ASN A 57 9.05 13.98 20.75
N GLU A 58 8.52 14.47 21.87
CA GLU A 58 8.52 13.74 23.14
C GLU A 58 7.78 12.40 23.07
N LYS A 59 6.75 12.32 22.23
CA LYS A 59 5.99 11.08 22.01
C LYS A 59 6.87 10.03 21.34
N LEU A 60 7.59 10.40 20.28
CA LEU A 60 8.56 9.51 19.64
C LEU A 60 9.64 9.06 20.63
N LYS A 61 10.19 10.00 21.41
CA LYS A 61 11.19 9.69 22.44
C LYS A 61 10.66 8.66 23.45
N CYS A 62 9.43 8.85 23.94
CA CYS A 62 8.76 7.92 24.85
C CYS A 62 8.53 6.53 24.22
N CYS A 63 8.07 6.47 22.97
CA CYS A 63 7.87 5.19 22.29
C CYS A 63 9.21 4.47 22.07
N TRP A 64 10.27 5.21 21.73
CA TRP A 64 11.60 4.64 21.50
C TRP A 64 12.26 4.11 22.77
N THR A 65 12.15 4.82 23.89
CA THR A 65 12.68 4.32 25.17
C THR A 65 11.95 3.05 25.61
N LYS A 66 10.63 3.00 25.46
CA LYS A 66 9.85 1.79 25.76
C LYS A 66 10.16 0.65 24.81
N TYR A 67 10.40 0.95 23.54
CA TYR A 67 10.85 -0.03 22.56
C TYR A 67 12.19 -0.65 22.99
N LYS A 68 13.16 0.17 23.42
CA LYS A 68 14.45 -0.31 23.95
C LYS A 68 14.30 -1.15 25.22
N GLN A 69 13.46 -0.73 26.15
CA GLN A 69 13.24 -1.45 27.41
C GLN A 69 12.60 -2.84 27.21
N ASN A 70 11.80 -3.01 26.16
CA ASN A 70 11.07 -4.25 25.89
C ASN A 70 11.66 -5.05 24.71
N LEU A 71 12.94 -4.83 24.39
CA LEU A 71 13.58 -5.44 23.22
C LEU A 71 13.68 -6.97 23.34
N GLU A 72 13.92 -7.46 24.56
CA GLU A 72 14.05 -8.90 24.88
C GLU A 72 12.69 -9.61 24.97
N MET A 73 11.64 -8.92 25.40
CA MET A 73 10.29 -9.49 25.54
C MET A 73 9.49 -9.51 24.24
N ARG A 74 10.15 -9.35 23.09
CA ARG A 74 9.48 -9.21 21.80
C ARG A 74 9.19 -10.57 21.19
N ASP A 75 7.91 -10.82 20.94
CA ASP A 75 7.50 -11.92 20.07
C ASP A 75 8.09 -11.71 18.66
N HIS A 76 8.87 -12.67 18.19
CA HIS A 76 9.49 -12.58 16.87
C HIS A 76 8.44 -12.78 15.79
N GLU A 77 7.83 -11.67 15.34
CA GLU A 77 6.99 -11.69 14.15
C GLU A 77 7.85 -11.55 12.88
N PRO A 78 7.52 -12.27 11.80
CA PRO A 78 8.16 -12.08 10.52
C PRO A 78 7.91 -10.65 10.02
N PHE A 79 8.93 -10.06 9.39
CA PHE A 79 8.80 -8.72 8.83
C PHE A 79 7.70 -8.69 7.77
N ARG A 80 6.69 -7.84 8.00
CA ARG A 80 5.63 -7.58 7.01
C ARG A 80 6.01 -6.36 6.20
N PHE A 81 6.24 -6.57 4.90
CA PHE A 81 6.48 -5.45 3.99
C PHE A 81 5.25 -4.54 3.93
N PRO A 82 5.45 -3.21 3.96
CA PRO A 82 4.45 -2.23 3.56
C PRO A 82 3.85 -2.58 2.20
N ASP A 83 2.53 -2.46 2.04
CA ASP A 83 1.91 -2.60 0.72
C ASP A 83 2.02 -1.28 -0.02
N VAL A 84 2.28 -1.36 -1.33
CA VAL A 84 2.41 -0.20 -2.23
C VAL A 84 1.18 0.72 -2.14
N ARG A 85 -0.01 0.16 -1.91
CA ARG A 85 -1.26 0.92 -1.80
C ARG A 85 -1.36 1.83 -0.58
N ASP A 86 -0.58 1.58 0.45
CA ASP A 86 -0.57 2.38 1.68
C ASP A 86 0.35 3.62 1.54
N PHE A 87 1.10 3.72 0.44
CA PHE A 87 1.87 4.92 0.11
C PHE A 87 1.01 5.94 -0.64
N HIS A 88 0.95 7.16 -0.11
CA HIS A 88 0.13 8.24 -0.64
C HIS A 88 1.00 9.46 -0.93
N TYR A 89 0.78 10.13 -2.06
CA TYR A 89 1.44 11.40 -2.33
C TYR A 89 0.70 12.55 -1.64
N ARG A 90 1.36 13.26 -0.73
CA ARG A 90 0.82 14.39 0.02
C ARG A 90 1.88 15.48 0.18
N LYS A 91 1.53 16.72 -0.17
CA LYS A 91 2.38 17.91 0.02
C LYS A 91 3.83 17.64 -0.38
N TYR A 92 4.02 17.26 -1.64
CA TYR A 92 5.33 17.04 -2.26
C TYR A 92 6.09 15.77 -1.84
N LEU A 93 5.55 14.95 -0.94
CA LEU A 93 6.20 13.72 -0.44
C LEU A 93 5.31 12.49 -0.61
N VAL A 94 5.95 11.33 -0.76
CA VAL A 94 5.28 10.03 -0.63
C VAL A 94 5.30 9.64 0.85
N GLU A 95 4.12 9.59 1.47
CA GLU A 95 3.93 9.28 2.88
C GLU A 95 3.29 7.90 3.04
N TYR A 96 3.82 7.08 3.95
CA TYR A 96 3.22 5.81 4.31
C TYR A 96 2.08 6.05 5.32
N PHE A 97 0.85 5.87 4.86
CA PHE A 97 -0.36 5.90 5.68
C PHE A 97 -1.01 4.54 5.64
N PRO A 98 -0.66 3.63 6.56
CA PRO A 98 -1.25 2.32 6.60
C PRO A 98 -2.75 2.46 6.87
N SER A 99 -3.57 2.07 5.90
CA SER A 99 -4.96 1.78 6.17
C SER A 99 -4.97 0.58 7.12
N GLU A 100 -5.52 0.72 8.33
CA GLU A 100 -5.53 -0.37 9.31
C GLU A 100 -6.15 -1.63 8.68
N ARG A 101 -5.30 -2.59 8.29
CA ARG A 101 -5.74 -3.83 7.67
C ARG A 101 -6.34 -4.74 8.72
N LYS A 102 -7.64 -4.56 8.96
CA LYS A 102 -8.52 -5.67 9.35
C LYS A 102 -9.68 -5.87 8.40
N PHE A 103 -10.11 -4.86 7.64
CA PHE A 103 -11.15 -5.03 6.61
C PHE A 103 -10.89 -4.07 5.44
N LYS A 104 -10.22 -4.57 4.41
CA LYS A 104 -10.23 -3.89 3.12
C LYS A 104 -11.61 -4.06 2.50
N PHE A 105 -12.49 -3.08 2.68
CA PHE A 105 -13.63 -2.96 1.79
C PHE A 105 -13.13 -2.50 0.43
N ASP A 106 -13.37 -3.31 -0.58
CA ASP A 106 -13.10 -2.98 -1.97
C ASP A 106 -14.06 -1.85 -2.40
N ASN A 107 -13.62 -0.60 -2.25
CA ASN A 107 -14.42 0.57 -2.63
C ASN A 107 -14.56 0.73 -4.15
N ARG A 108 -13.89 -0.13 -4.94
CA ARG A 108 -14.01 -0.17 -6.41
C ARG A 108 -15.44 -0.40 -6.88
N MET A 109 -16.31 -0.94 -6.00
CA MET A 109 -17.72 -1.22 -6.26
C MET A 109 -18.71 -0.28 -5.54
N LYS A 110 -18.23 0.80 -4.87
CA LYS A 110 -19.08 1.70 -4.06
C LYS A 110 -19.05 3.17 -4.50
N MET A 111 -18.81 3.45 -5.78
CA MET A 111 -19.06 4.80 -6.30
C MET A 111 -20.58 5.04 -6.32
N LYS A 112 -21.04 6.18 -5.78
CA LYS A 112 -22.44 6.60 -5.90
C LYS A 112 -22.75 6.86 -7.38
N ALA A 113 -23.98 6.54 -7.80
CA ALA A 113 -24.43 6.82 -9.17
C ALA A 113 -24.22 8.31 -9.47
N GLY A 114 -23.54 8.58 -10.59
CA GLY A 114 -23.10 9.91 -11.00
C GLY A 114 -22.70 9.89 -12.47
N PRO A 115 -22.32 11.02 -13.07
CA PRO A 115 -21.98 11.06 -14.48
C PRO A 115 -20.83 10.09 -14.80
N GLY A 116 -21.10 9.02 -15.55
CA GLY A 116 -20.14 7.95 -15.87
C GLY A 116 -20.17 6.72 -14.96
N VAL A 117 -21.12 6.62 -14.02
CA VAL A 117 -21.32 5.45 -13.14
C VAL A 117 -22.82 5.15 -13.02
N ASP A 118 -23.25 4.03 -13.58
CA ASP A 118 -24.64 3.57 -13.50
C ASP A 118 -24.99 3.07 -12.09
N TYR A 119 -26.30 2.97 -11.79
CA TYR A 119 -26.83 2.39 -10.55
C TYR A 119 -26.34 0.96 -10.27
N ARG A 120 -25.84 0.28 -11.31
CA ARG A 120 -25.29 -1.08 -11.27
C ARG A 120 -23.75 -1.14 -11.18
N GLY A 121 -23.06 0.01 -11.12
CA GLY A 121 -21.59 0.11 -11.00
C GLY A 121 -20.91 0.71 -12.23
N GLN A 122 -19.57 0.63 -12.28
CA GLN A 122 -18.79 1.10 -13.42
C GLN A 122 -19.08 0.24 -14.66
N MET A 123 -19.58 0.86 -15.72
CA MET A 123 -19.63 0.23 -17.05
C MET A 123 -18.18 0.18 -17.59
N PRO A 124 -17.66 -0.99 -17.99
CA PRO A 124 -16.33 -1.05 -18.59
C PRO A 124 -16.32 -0.22 -19.88
N ILE A 125 -15.23 0.52 -20.10
CA ILE A 125 -15.03 1.31 -21.32
C ILE A 125 -15.09 0.34 -22.51
N PRO A 126 -15.80 0.64 -23.61
CA PRO A 126 -16.02 -0.30 -24.72
C PRO A 126 -14.75 -0.94 -25.32
N HIS A 127 -13.59 -0.30 -25.16
CA HIS A 127 -12.31 -0.86 -25.60
C HIS A 127 -11.82 -2.03 -24.72
N GLU A 128 -12.26 -2.12 -23.46
CA GLU A 128 -11.98 -3.28 -22.58
C GLU A 128 -12.84 -4.50 -22.92
N LEU A 129 -13.98 -4.32 -23.61
CA LEU A 129 -14.81 -5.43 -24.10
C LEU A 129 -14.18 -6.15 -25.32
N LEU A 130 -13.32 -5.45 -26.07
CA LEU A 130 -12.71 -5.97 -27.30
C LEU A 130 -11.30 -6.54 -27.10
N MET A 131 -10.66 -6.31 -25.95
CA MET A 131 -9.35 -6.90 -25.63
C MET A 131 -9.51 -8.26 -24.95
N VAL A 132 -9.60 -9.33 -25.76
CA VAL A 132 -9.32 -10.69 -25.28
C VAL A 132 -7.85 -10.75 -24.88
N ARG A 133 -7.56 -10.60 -23.58
CA ARG A 133 -6.20 -10.79 -23.06
C ARG A 133 -5.83 -12.28 -23.13
N GLY A 134 -5.07 -12.63 -24.16
CA GLY A 134 -4.31 -13.87 -24.26
C GLY A 134 -5.11 -15.07 -24.77
N ASP A 135 -4.45 -15.89 -25.60
CA ASP A 135 -4.97 -17.11 -26.20
C ASP A 135 -5.51 -18.10 -25.16
N THR A 136 -6.76 -17.93 -24.76
CA THR A 136 -7.50 -19.06 -24.20
C THR A 136 -7.97 -19.89 -25.38
N LYS A 137 -7.19 -20.92 -25.73
CA LYS A 137 -7.71 -22.07 -26.49
C LYS A 137 -9.12 -22.33 -26.02
N SER A 138 -10.06 -22.27 -26.96
CA SER A 138 -11.49 -22.21 -26.66
C SER A 138 -11.83 -23.31 -25.65
N LYS A 139 -12.72 -23.06 -24.69
CA LYS A 139 -13.20 -24.12 -23.78
C LYS A 139 -13.65 -25.36 -24.57
N GLN A 140 -14.09 -25.17 -25.83
CA GLN A 140 -14.45 -26.21 -26.78
C GLN A 140 -13.26 -27.12 -27.14
N ASP A 141 -12.06 -26.58 -27.38
CA ASP A 141 -10.85 -27.38 -27.69
C ASP A 141 -10.42 -28.27 -26.52
N ARG A 142 -10.49 -27.75 -25.28
CA ARG A 142 -10.18 -28.54 -24.07
C ARG A 142 -11.20 -29.66 -23.85
N ILE A 143 -12.47 -29.43 -24.18
CA ILE A 143 -13.53 -30.45 -24.09
C ILE A 143 -13.35 -31.52 -25.16
N LYS A 144 -12.97 -31.13 -26.40
CA LYS A 144 -12.72 -32.05 -27.51
C LYS A 144 -11.55 -33.00 -27.21
N GLN A 145 -10.43 -32.47 -26.72
CA GLN A 145 -9.27 -33.27 -26.31
C GLN A 145 -9.57 -34.24 -25.15
N ARG A 146 -10.42 -33.83 -24.19
CA ARG A 146 -10.84 -34.72 -23.09
C ARG A 146 -11.72 -35.88 -23.59
N ARG A 147 -12.61 -35.64 -24.55
CA ARG A 147 -13.46 -36.69 -25.14
C ARG A 147 -12.63 -37.73 -25.90
N GLU A 148 -11.72 -37.29 -26.77
CA GLU A 148 -10.84 -38.20 -27.53
C GLU A 148 -9.96 -39.07 -26.62
N LYS A 149 -9.44 -38.50 -25.51
CA LYS A 149 -8.64 -39.26 -24.55
C LYS A 149 -9.43 -40.34 -23.83
N ASN A 150 -10.71 -40.06 -23.52
CA ASN A 150 -11.58 -41.03 -22.85
C ASN A 150 -12.07 -42.13 -23.80
N GLU A 151 -12.30 -41.83 -25.08
CA GLU A 151 -12.64 -42.85 -26.08
C GLU A 151 -11.47 -43.81 -26.33
N LYS A 152 -10.23 -43.28 -26.45
CA LYS A 152 -9.03 -44.12 -26.59
C LYS A 152 -8.83 -45.05 -25.39
N ARG A 153 -9.10 -44.60 -24.16
CA ARG A 153 -9.03 -45.44 -22.95
C ARG A 153 -10.04 -46.59 -22.98
N LYS A 154 -11.28 -46.34 -23.39
CA LYS A 154 -12.32 -47.39 -23.51
C LYS A 154 -11.98 -48.44 -24.58
N VAL A 155 -11.34 -48.04 -25.67
CA VAL A 155 -10.88 -48.99 -26.71
C VAL A 155 -9.74 -49.88 -26.19
N VAL A 156 -8.82 -49.32 -25.41
CA VAL A 156 -7.71 -50.08 -24.80
C VAL A 156 -8.23 -51.06 -23.74
N GLU A 157 -9.20 -50.66 -22.91
CA GLU A 157 -9.82 -51.56 -21.92
C GLU A 157 -10.58 -52.71 -22.59
N LYS A 158 -11.32 -52.46 -23.68
CA LYS A 158 -12.00 -53.53 -24.43
C LYS A 158 -11.05 -54.51 -25.13
N LYS A 159 -9.83 -54.09 -25.50
CA LYS A 159 -8.80 -54.97 -26.07
C LYS A 159 -8.04 -55.80 -25.03
N LYS A 160 -8.10 -55.44 -23.74
CA LYS A 160 -7.50 -56.22 -22.65
C LYS A 160 -8.42 -57.30 -22.07
N VAL A 161 -9.71 -57.28 -22.44
CA VAL A 161 -10.74 -58.21 -21.95
C VAL A 161 -11.09 -59.29 -23.00
N LYS A 162 -10.38 -59.31 -24.13
CA LYS A 162 -10.33 -60.44 -25.07
C LYS A 162 -8.96 -61.09 -25.00
#